data_AF-A0A1Y2ZVX5-F1
#
_entry.id   AF-A0A1Y2ZVX5-F1
#
_cell.length_a   1.000
_cell.length_b   1.000
_cell.length_c   1.000
_cell.angle_alpha   90.00
_cell.angle_beta   90.00
_cell.angle_gamma   90.00
#
_symmetry.space_group_name_H-M   'P 1'
#
loop_
_entity.id
_entity.type
_entity.pdbx_description
1 polymer ?
#
loop_
_entity_poly.entity_id
_entity_poly.type
_entity_poly.pdbx_seq_one_letter_code
_entity_poly.pdbx_strand_id
1 'polypeptide(L)'
;MNKFVVIIGMGELGEIFARGFLKLGYPVYPVLRSMQLATVVSAIPEPELVLLAIGEDDFHPQLEVLPDYLSSDRDYKSIEVVQSSA
;
A
#
# COMPACT_ATOMS: atom_id res chain seq x y z
N MET A 1 -0.75 -13.77 15.34
CA MET A 1 0.08 -12.83 14.56
C MET A 1 -0.82 -11.74 14.03
N ASN A 2 -0.56 -10.48 14.41
CA ASN A 2 -1.36 -9.34 13.97
C ASN A 2 -0.89 -8.91 12.57
N LYS A 3 -1.47 -9.53 11.55
CA LYS A 3 -1.20 -9.24 10.14
C LYS A 3 -1.74 -7.86 9.81
N PHE A 4 -0.93 -6.97 9.23
CA PHE A 4 -1.34 -5.60 8.89
C PHE A 4 -1.28 -5.37 7.39
N VAL A 5 -2.03 -4.36 6.94
CA VAL A 5 -2.18 -3.97 5.54
C VAL A 5 -1.51 -2.62 5.34
N VAL A 6 -0.71 -2.49 4.28
CA VAL A 6 -0.13 -1.21 3.85
C VAL A 6 -1.02 -0.62 2.77
N ILE A 7 -1.42 0.64 2.91
CA ILE A 7 -2.18 1.35 1.89
C ILE A 7 -1.37 2.56 1.42
N ILE A 8 -1.00 2.56 0.15
CA ILE A 8 -0.31 3.67 -0.51
C ILE A 8 -1.35 4.55 -1.19
N GLY A 9 -1.44 5.80 -0.74
CA GLY A 9 -2.50 6.71 -1.15
C GLY A 9 -3.71 6.67 -0.20
N MET A 10 -3.92 7.77 0.51
CA MET A 10 -5.07 7.97 1.42
C MET A 10 -6.05 8.98 0.83
N GLY A 11 -6.44 8.78 -0.42
CA GLY A 11 -7.56 9.49 -1.05
C GLY A 11 -8.90 8.85 -0.67
N GLU A 12 -9.96 9.17 -1.41
CA GLU A 12 -11.31 8.65 -1.16
C GLU A 12 -11.35 7.11 -1.09
N LEU A 13 -10.79 6.44 -2.09
CA LEU A 13 -10.72 4.98 -2.12
C LEU A 13 -9.84 4.40 -1.00
N GLY A 14 -8.66 4.99 -0.76
CA GLY A 14 -7.73 4.53 0.28
C GLY A 14 -8.38 4.52 1.67
N GLU A 15 -9.17 5.55 1.99
CA GLU A 15 -9.92 5.59 3.24
C GLU A 15 -11.05 4.57 3.32
N ILE A 16 -11.76 4.30 2.22
CA ILE A 16 -12.82 3.28 2.19
C ILE A 16 -12.24 1.91 2.51
N PHE A 17 -11.12 1.55 1.88
CA PHE A 17 -10.42 0.30 2.17
C PHE A 17 -9.85 0.28 3.58
N ALA A 18 -9.22 1.35 4.04
CA ALA A 18 -8.69 1.44 5.40
C ALA A 18 -9.78 1.16 6.45
N ARG A 19 -10.97 1.76 6.29
CA ARG A 19 -12.12 1.49 7.16
C ARG A 19 -12.57 0.03 7.09
N GLY A 20 -12.60 -0.57 5.91
CA GLY A 20 -12.92 -1.98 5.72
C GLY A 20 -11.95 -2.91 6.47
N PHE A 21 -10.64 -2.72 6.28
CA PHE A 21 -9.62 -3.52 6.94
C PHE A 21 -9.62 -3.35 8.47
N LEU A 22 -9.74 -2.13 8.96
CA LEU A 22 -9.83 -1.87 10.41
C LEU A 22 -11.06 -2.55 11.04
N LYS A 23 -12.21 -2.55 10.35
CA LYS A 23 -13.41 -3.27 10.80
C LYS A 23 -13.22 -4.79 10.83
N LEU A 24 -12.40 -5.33 9.94
CA LEU A 24 -12.07 -6.75 9.87
C LEU A 24 -10.94 -7.16 10.85
N GLY A 25 -10.41 -6.22 11.63
CA GLY A 25 -9.34 -6.47 12.60
C GLY A 25 -7.93 -6.45 12.03
N TYR A 26 -7.74 -5.98 10.80
CA TYR A 26 -6.43 -5.76 10.19
C TYR A 26 -5.97 -4.33 10.49
N PRO A 27 -4.86 -4.13 11.24
CA PRO A 27 -4.25 -2.82 11.35
C PRO A 27 -3.85 -2.29 9.98
N VAL A 28 -4.00 -0.98 9.79
CA VAL A 28 -3.67 -0.30 8.53
C VAL A 28 -2.48 0.62 8.76
N TYR A 29 -1.47 0.47 7.91
CA TYR A 29 -0.34 1.39 7.82
C TYR A 29 -0.52 2.29 6.59
N PRO A 30 -0.85 3.57 6.75
CA PRO A 30 -1.01 4.49 5.63
C PRO A 30 0.35 5.00 5.13
N VAL A 31 0.52 5.05 3.81
CA VAL A 31 1.67 5.66 3.14
C VAL A 31 1.18 6.85 2.33
N LEU A 32 1.63 8.04 2.73
CA LEU A 32 1.22 9.31 2.13
C LEU A 32 2.19 9.72 1.03
N ARG A 33 1.73 10.58 0.10
CA ARG A 33 2.52 11.06 -1.04
C ARG A 33 3.86 11.71 -0.65
N SER A 34 3.92 12.35 0.52
CA SER A 34 5.13 13.02 1.04
C SER A 34 6.11 12.06 1.72
N MET A 35 5.73 10.80 1.94
CA MET A 35 6.60 9.80 2.56
C MET A 35 7.51 9.17 1.50
N GLN A 36 8.79 9.02 1.84
CA GLN A 36 9.70 8.25 1.00
C GLN A 36 9.41 6.76 1.18
N LEU A 37 9.00 6.10 0.09
CA LEU A 37 8.62 4.69 0.10
C LEU A 37 9.74 3.80 0.68
N ALA A 38 11.00 4.11 0.37
CA ALA A 38 12.18 3.41 0.90
C ALA A 38 12.23 3.36 2.43
N THR A 39 12.04 4.51 3.05
CA THR A 39 12.06 4.63 4.51
C THR A 39 10.93 3.82 5.13
N VAL A 40 9.75 3.88 4.52
CA VAL A 40 8.55 3.15 4.97
C VAL A 40 8.76 1.64 4.86
N VAL A 41 9.26 1.15 3.74
CA VAL A 41 9.50 -0.28 3.47
C VAL A 41 10.53 -0.90 4.41
N SER A 42 11.54 -0.12 4.85
CA SER A 42 12.54 -0.55 5.84
C SER A 42 11.97 -0.68 7.25
N ALA A 43 10.96 0.13 7.59
CA ALA A 43 10.32 0.15 8.90
C ALA A 43 9.17 -0.85 9.04
N ILE A 44 8.75 -1.47 7.94
CA ILE A 44 7.58 -2.35 7.86
C ILE A 44 8.02 -3.81 7.70
N PRO A 45 7.87 -4.65 8.74
CA PRO A 45 8.15 -6.08 8.63
C PRO A 45 6.95 -6.81 8.00
N GLU A 46 7.15 -7.41 6.82
CA GLU A 46 6.25 -8.40 6.18
C GLU A 46 4.74 -8.09 6.25
N PRO A 47 4.24 -7.13 5.45
CA PRO A 47 2.80 -6.89 5.36
C PRO A 47 2.08 -8.07 4.69
N GLU A 48 0.83 -8.32 5.09
CA GLU A 48 0.00 -9.36 4.45
C GLU A 48 -0.47 -8.89 3.05
N LEU A 49 -0.64 -7.57 2.89
CA LEU A 49 -1.10 -6.93 1.66
C LEU A 49 -0.50 -5.52 1.55
N VAL A 50 -0.13 -5.14 0.33
CA VAL A 50 0.16 -3.76 -0.08
C VAL A 50 -0.87 -3.34 -1.13
N LEU A 51 -1.67 -2.32 -0.82
CA LEU A 51 -2.71 -1.78 -1.69
C LEU A 51 -2.26 -0.41 -2.24
N LEU A 52 -2.27 -0.26 -3.56
CA LEU A 52 -2.12 1.05 -4.20
C LEU A 52 -3.49 1.65 -4.50
N ALA A 53 -3.79 2.77 -3.83
CA ALA A 53 -5.02 3.55 -3.96
C ALA A 53 -4.68 5.01 -4.33
N ILE A 54 -4.04 5.17 -5.48
CA ILE A 54 -3.54 6.44 -6.02
C ILE A 54 -4.25 6.79 -7.34
N GLY A 55 -4.20 8.07 -7.74
CA GLY A 55 -4.71 8.51 -9.04
C GLY A 55 -3.83 8.04 -10.20
N GLU A 56 -4.38 8.07 -11.41
CA GLU A 56 -3.71 7.61 -12.64
C GLU A 56 -2.39 8.36 -12.91
N ASP A 57 -2.39 9.68 -12.71
CA ASP A 57 -1.19 10.52 -12.91
C ASP A 57 -0.01 10.11 -12.01
N ASP A 58 -0.30 9.54 -10.84
CA ASP A 58 0.70 9.08 -9.89
C ASP A 58 1.07 7.60 -10.07
N PHE A 59 0.37 6.86 -10.92
CA PHE A 59 0.50 5.42 -11.05
C PHE A 59 1.84 5.00 -11.67
N HIS A 60 2.18 5.58 -12.82
CA HIS A 60 3.43 5.26 -13.51
C HIS A 60 4.68 5.59 -12.67
N PRO A 61 4.80 6.80 -12.07
CA PRO A 61 5.94 7.11 -11.20
C PRO A 61 6.09 6.17 -10.01
N GLN A 62 4.98 5.69 -9.44
CA GLN A 62 5.05 4.77 -8.30
C GLN A 62 5.39 3.34 -8.71
N LEU A 63 4.93 2.88 -9.88
CA LEU A 63 5.29 1.56 -10.40
C LEU A 63 6.77 1.40 -10.76
N GLU A 64 7.48 2.48 -11.11
CA GLU A 64 8.93 2.39 -11.33
C GLU A 64 9.70 2.20 -10.03
N VAL A 65 9.14 2.73 -8.95
CA VAL A 65 9.74 2.76 -7.62
C VAL A 65 9.42 1.43 -6.92
N LEU A 66 8.17 0.94 -6.96
CA LEU A 66 7.71 -0.28 -6.27
C LEU A 66 8.57 -1.55 -6.42
N PRO A 67 9.07 -1.93 -7.62
CA PRO A 67 9.84 -3.16 -7.85
C PRO A 67 11.13 -3.23 -7.02
N ASP A 68 11.79 -2.10 -6.79
CA ASP A 68 12.99 -2.01 -5.97
C ASP A 68 12.69 -2.28 -4.48
N TYR A 69 11.43 -2.15 -4.06
CA TYR A 69 10.97 -2.39 -2.68
C TYR A 69 10.32 -3.76 -2.50
N LEU A 70 9.79 -4.32 -3.58
CA LEU A 70 9.10 -5.61 -3.63
C LEU A 70 10.03 -6.76 -4.04
N SER A 71 11.36 -6.58 -3.95
CA SER A 71 12.35 -7.55 -4.40
C SER A 71 12.00 -8.99 -3.98
N SER A 72 12.28 -9.94 -4.88
CA SER A 72 11.78 -11.34 -4.92
C SER A 72 12.02 -12.23 -3.70
N ASP A 73 12.67 -11.71 -2.65
CA ASP A 73 12.97 -12.41 -1.38
C ASP A 73 11.86 -12.24 -0.33
N ARG A 74 10.89 -11.34 -0.54
CA ARG A 74 9.76 -11.13 0.38
C ARG A 74 8.50 -11.83 -0.14
N ASP A 75 7.96 -12.74 0.66
CA ASP A 75 6.80 -13.59 0.32
C ASP A 75 5.49 -12.80 0.45
N TYR A 76 5.29 -11.83 -0.44
CA TYR A 76 4.04 -11.06 -0.52
C TYR A 76 2.95 -11.93 -1.13
N LYS A 77 1.82 -12.07 -0.42
CA LYS A 77 0.70 -12.89 -0.93
C LYS A 77 -0.05 -12.26 -2.10
N SER A 78 -0.17 -10.93 -2.15
CA SER A 78 -0.83 -10.23 -3.24
C SER A 78 -0.48 -8.74 -3.29
N ILE A 79 -0.46 -8.20 -4.50
CA ILE A 79 -0.45 -6.76 -4.78
C ILE A 79 -1.76 -6.46 -5.50
N GLU A 80 -2.58 -5.58 -4.93
CA GLU A 80 -3.82 -5.16 -5.55
C GLU A 80 -3.74 -3.67 -5.93
N VAL A 81 -4.11 -3.40 -7.17
CA VAL A 81 -4.17 -2.05 -7.72
C VAL A 81 -5.65 -1.70 -7.87
N VAL A 82 -6.08 -0.65 -7.19
CA VAL A 82 -7.45 -0.13 -7.33
C VAL A 82 -7.37 1.27 -7.89
N GLN A 83 -7.94 1.44 -9.08
CA GLN A 83 -7.98 2.71 -9.81
C GLN A 83 -9.39 3.29 -9.78
N SER A 84 -9.48 4.61 -9.64
CA SER A 84 -10.70 5.36 -9.89
C SER A 84 -10.53 6.07 -11.23
N SER A 85 -11.33 5.69 -12.22
CA SER A 85 -11.51 6.47 -13.44
C SER A 85 -12.51 7.58 -13.14
N ALA A 86 -12.01 8.77 -12.81
CA ALA A 86 -12.80 10.00 -12.79
C ALA A 86 -12.86 10.62 -14.18
#